data_AF-A0A7C6WWD7-F1
#
_entry.id   AF-A0A7C6WWD7-F1
#
_cell.length_a   1.000
_cell.length_b   1.000
_cell.length_c   1.000
_cell.angle_alpha   90.00
_cell.angle_beta   90.00
_cell.angle_gamma   90.00
#
_symmetry.space_group_name_H-M   'P 1'
#
loop_
_entity.id
_entity.type
_entity.pdbx_description
1 polymer ?
#
loop_
_entity_poly.entity_id
_entity_poly.type
_entity_poly.pdbx_seq_one_letter_code
_entity_poly.pdbx_strand_id
1 'polypeptide(L)'
;MNWAWLNFIVKVITNEAVLEPLIAVLLGYGVNIYAKNRRFKIIMDITADLVDYIEENYKEWGIKGSEKMDKFLDLFVKEYKKQMGRKPKDIDMETARIRAEAIVQRARRATVGKNR
;
A
#
# COMPACT_ATOMS: atom_id res chain seq x y z
N MET A 1 6.98 15.18 18.66
CA MET A 1 5.76 14.53 18.12
C MET A 1 4.72 14.52 19.22
N ASN A 2 3.56 15.15 19.02
CA ASN A 2 2.60 15.42 20.10
C ASN A 2 1.83 14.14 20.47
N TRP A 3 1.74 13.82 21.77
CA TRP A 3 1.12 12.57 22.26
C TRP A 3 -0.39 12.50 21.91
N ALA A 4 -1.03 13.67 21.78
CA ALA A 4 -2.40 13.79 21.29
C ALA A 4 -2.58 13.27 19.86
N TRP A 5 -1.58 13.45 18.99
CA TRP A 5 -1.61 12.97 17.61
C TRP A 5 -1.47 11.45 17.52
N LEU A 6 -0.62 10.85 18.35
CA LEU A 6 -0.50 9.38 18.44
C LEU A 6 -1.79 8.74 18.95
N ASN A 7 -2.40 9.31 20.00
CA ASN A 7 -3.67 8.83 20.51
C ASN A 7 -4.82 8.99 19.50
N PHE A 8 -4.80 10.05 18.69
CA PHE A 8 -5.76 10.22 17.61
C PHE A 8 -5.61 9.11 16.54
N ILE A 9 -4.39 8.84 16.09
CA ILE A 9 -4.12 7.79 15.09
C ILE A 9 -4.54 6.41 15.62
N VAL A 10 -4.18 6.08 16.87
CA VAL A 10 -4.57 4.80 17.47
C VAL A 10 -6.09 4.68 17.60
N LYS A 11 -6.80 5.74 18.02
CA LYS A 11 -8.27 5.72 18.09
C LYS A 11 -8.94 5.60 16.72
N VAL A 12 -8.38 6.24 15.69
CA VAL A 12 -8.92 6.21 14.33
C VAL A 12 -8.74 4.84 13.68
N ILE A 13 -7.59 4.19 13.88
CA ILE A 13 -7.32 2.84 13.36
C ILE A 13 -8.21 1.78 14.04
N THR A 14 -8.55 2.00 15.32
CA THR A 14 -9.30 1.02 16.14
C THR A 14 -10.82 1.18 16.02
N ASN A 15 -11.32 2.25 15.39
CA ASN A 15 -12.75 2.50 15.26
C ASN A 15 -13.23 2.26 13.81
N GLU A 16 -13.87 1.12 13.59
CA GLU A 16 -14.35 0.64 12.29
C GLU A 16 -15.31 1.65 11.62
N ALA A 17 -16.11 2.37 12.40
CA ALA A 17 -17.06 3.39 11.91
C ALA A 17 -16.39 4.67 11.38
N VAL A 18 -15.13 4.92 11.74
CA VAL A 18 -14.34 6.07 11.26
C VAL A 18 -13.41 5.64 10.12
N LEU A 19 -12.95 4.39 10.14
CA LEU A 19 -12.02 3.85 9.17
C LEU A 19 -12.59 3.87 7.73
N GLU A 20 -13.82 3.43 7.53
CA GLU A 20 -14.45 3.38 6.20
C GLU A 20 -14.67 4.76 5.54
N PRO A 21 -15.26 5.77 6.20
CA PRO A 21 -15.41 7.10 5.60
C PRO A 21 -14.06 7.80 5.39
N LEU A 22 -13.06 7.54 6.24
CA LEU A 22 -11.74 8.14 6.11
C LEU A 22 -10.93 7.51 4.96
N ILE A 23 -11.04 6.19 4.77
CA ILE A 23 -10.57 5.50 3.57
C ILE A 23 -11.30 6.02 2.33
N ALA A 24 -12.62 6.22 2.38
CA ALA A 24 -13.40 6.75 1.26
C ALA A 24 -13.01 8.20 0.91
N VAL A 25 -12.67 9.04 1.89
CA VAL A 25 -12.14 10.40 1.67
C VAL A 25 -10.73 10.36 1.08
N LEU A 26 -9.84 9.50 1.58
CA LEU A 26 -8.49 9.32 1.01
C LEU A 26 -8.52 8.74 -0.42
N LEU A 27 -9.47 7.84 -0.70
CA LEU A 27 -9.70 7.31 -2.04
C LEU A 27 -10.36 8.37 -2.94
N GLY A 28 -11.41 9.05 -2.49
CA GLY A 28 -12.16 10.05 -3.26
C GLY A 28 -11.35 11.30 -3.61
N TYR A 29 -10.59 11.83 -2.65
CA TYR A 29 -9.68 12.96 -2.90
C TYR A 29 -8.48 12.54 -3.76
N GLY A 30 -8.06 11.29 -3.60
CA GLY A 30 -7.03 10.70 -4.44
C GLY A 30 -7.44 10.58 -5.91
N VAL A 31 -8.69 10.21 -6.23
CA VAL A 31 -9.17 9.92 -7.60
C VAL A 31 -9.01 11.08 -8.57
N ASN A 32 -9.19 12.31 -8.11
CA ASN A 32 -8.99 13.49 -8.97
C ASN A 32 -7.51 13.83 -9.22
N ILE A 33 -6.60 13.46 -8.30
CA ILE A 33 -5.15 13.55 -8.51
C ILE A 33 -4.64 12.32 -9.30
N TYR A 34 -5.31 11.16 -9.18
CA TYR A 34 -4.97 9.88 -9.80
C TYR A 34 -5.03 9.90 -11.33
N ALA A 35 -5.99 10.61 -11.93
CA ALA A 35 -6.20 10.56 -13.38
C ALA A 35 -5.19 11.40 -14.19
N LYS A 36 -4.57 12.43 -13.59
CA LYS A 36 -3.76 13.41 -14.34
C LYS A 36 -2.25 13.30 -14.16
N ASN A 37 -1.76 12.49 -13.21
CA ASN A 37 -0.33 12.47 -12.88
C ASN A 37 0.32 11.11 -13.17
N ARG A 38 1.08 11.04 -14.27
CA ARG A 38 1.82 9.86 -14.75
C ARG A 38 2.61 9.16 -13.64
N ARG A 39 3.21 9.93 -12.72
CA ARG A 39 3.97 9.41 -11.57
C ARG A 39 3.11 8.51 -10.68
N PHE A 40 1.89 8.93 -10.35
CA PHE A 40 1.00 8.15 -9.48
C PHE A 40 0.53 6.88 -10.17
N LYS A 41 0.22 6.95 -11.47
CA LYS A 41 -0.13 5.75 -12.25
C LYS A 41 0.98 4.70 -12.21
N ILE A 42 2.22 5.11 -12.46
CA ILE A 42 3.38 4.23 -12.40
C ILE A 42 3.55 3.58 -11.03
N ILE A 43 3.38 4.35 -9.94
CA ILE A 43 3.44 3.80 -8.58
C ILE A 43 2.38 2.74 -8.38
N MET A 44 1.15 2.99 -8.83
CA MET A 44 0.03 2.05 -8.71
C MET A 44 0.27 0.76 -9.48
N ASP A 45 0.67 0.88 -10.75
CA ASP A 45 0.89 -0.26 -11.63
C ASP A 45 2.01 -1.16 -11.06
N ILE A 46 3.17 -0.57 -10.73
CA ILE A 46 4.28 -1.31 -10.10
C ILE A 46 3.86 -1.94 -8.78
N THR A 47 3.08 -1.24 -7.96
CA THR A 47 2.69 -1.74 -6.65
C THR A 47 1.80 -2.98 -6.77
N ALA A 48 0.82 -2.96 -7.67
CA ALA A 48 -0.05 -4.11 -7.90
C ALA A 48 0.75 -5.33 -8.38
N ASP A 49 1.57 -5.14 -9.43
CA ASP A 49 2.39 -6.21 -10.02
C ASP A 49 3.34 -6.85 -8.99
N LEU A 50 4.00 -6.03 -8.16
CA LEU A 50 4.94 -6.54 -7.17
C LEU A 50 4.27 -7.24 -6.00
N VAL A 51 3.08 -6.77 -5.57
CA VAL A 51 2.33 -7.44 -4.50
C VAL A 51 1.92 -8.83 -4.96
N ASP A 52 1.37 -8.95 -6.17
CA ASP A 52 0.96 -10.25 -6.72
C ASP A 52 2.18 -11.18 -6.88
N TYR A 53 3.27 -10.68 -7.46
CA TYR A 53 4.52 -11.44 -7.59
C TYR A 53 5.05 -11.96 -6.24
N ILE A 54 4.99 -11.14 -5.19
CA ILE A 54 5.42 -11.55 -3.85
C ILE A 54 4.44 -12.57 -3.26
N GLU A 55 3.14 -12.37 -3.38
CA GLU A 55 2.13 -13.31 -2.86
C GLU A 55 2.18 -14.67 -3.58
N GLU A 56 2.62 -14.72 -4.84
CA GLU A 56 2.85 -15.97 -5.58
C GLU A 56 4.12 -16.70 -5.12
N ASN A 57 5.20 -15.97 -4.81
CA ASN A 57 6.53 -16.56 -4.64
C ASN A 57 7.03 -16.61 -3.18
N TYR A 58 6.38 -15.95 -2.23
CA TYR A 58 6.92 -15.80 -0.87
C TYR A 58 7.23 -17.13 -0.16
N LYS A 59 6.44 -18.18 -0.45
CA LYS A 59 6.63 -19.51 0.16
C LYS A 59 7.93 -20.14 -0.31
N GLU A 60 8.25 -20.01 -1.60
CA GLU A 60 9.46 -20.54 -2.19
C GLU A 60 10.70 -19.78 -1.71
N TRP A 61 10.56 -18.47 -1.52
CA TRP A 61 11.63 -17.64 -0.94
C TRP A 61 11.77 -17.80 0.58
N GLY A 62 10.85 -18.52 1.22
CA GLY A 62 10.85 -18.71 2.67
C GLY A 62 10.57 -17.45 3.49
N ILE A 63 10.05 -16.39 2.87
CA ILE A 63 9.80 -15.09 3.53
C ILE A 63 8.37 -14.97 4.07
N LYS A 64 8.20 -14.29 5.20
CA LYS A 64 6.91 -14.17 5.88
C LYS A 64 6.74 -12.84 6.63
N GLY A 65 5.49 -12.46 6.87
CA GLY A 65 5.16 -11.27 7.67
C GLY A 65 5.79 -10.00 7.10
N SER A 66 6.60 -9.32 7.92
CA SER A 66 7.29 -8.06 7.56
C SER A 66 8.32 -8.23 6.44
N GLU A 67 8.92 -9.42 6.29
CA GLU A 67 9.93 -9.67 5.26
C GLU A 67 9.36 -9.53 3.85
N LYS A 68 8.05 -9.78 3.67
CA LYS A 68 7.34 -9.50 2.41
C LYS A 68 7.37 -8.02 2.06
N MET A 69 7.16 -7.16 3.06
CA MET A 69 7.15 -5.70 2.86
C MET A 69 8.56 -5.18 2.58
N ASP A 70 9.58 -5.69 3.27
CA ASP A 70 10.97 -5.31 3.01
C ASP A 70 11.37 -5.70 1.57
N LYS A 71 11.02 -6.92 1.15
CA LYS A 71 11.21 -7.39 -0.23
C LYS A 71 10.47 -6.52 -1.24
N PHE A 72 9.23 -6.13 -0.93
CA PHE A 72 8.43 -5.23 -1.76
C PHE A 72 9.12 -3.89 -1.97
N LEU A 73 9.59 -3.24 -0.90
CA LEU A 73 10.25 -1.93 -0.99
C LEU A 73 11.54 -2.01 -1.82
N ASP A 74 12.32 -3.08 -1.65
CA ASP A 74 13.53 -3.33 -2.43
C ASP A 74 13.24 -3.49 -3.94
N LEU A 75 12.21 -4.25 -4.29
CA LEU A 75 11.80 -4.44 -5.68
C LEU A 75 11.17 -3.17 -6.26
N PHE A 76 10.38 -2.45 -5.47
CA PHE A 76 9.74 -1.22 -5.87
C PHE A 76 10.76 -0.15 -6.27
N VAL A 77 11.83 0.03 -5.49
CA VAL A 77 12.90 0.99 -5.84
C VAL A 77 13.53 0.65 -7.19
N LYS A 78 13.74 -0.65 -7.48
CA LYS A 78 14.34 -1.11 -8.74
C LYS A 78 13.40 -0.84 -9.92
N GLU A 79 12.14 -1.24 -9.82
CA GLU A 79 11.19 -1.10 -10.92
C GLU A 79 10.79 0.36 -11.14
N TYR A 80 10.62 1.14 -10.06
CA TYR A 80 10.39 2.57 -10.15
C TYR A 80 11.54 3.28 -10.87
N LYS A 81 12.79 2.96 -10.52
CA LYS A 81 13.96 3.55 -11.18
C LYS A 81 14.01 3.20 -12.66
N LYS A 82 13.65 1.96 -13.04
CA LYS A 82 13.58 1.52 -14.43
C LYS A 82 12.54 2.30 -15.23
N GLN A 83 11.36 2.58 -14.66
CA GLN A 83 10.30 3.31 -15.36
C GLN A 83 10.48 4.84 -15.35
N MET A 84 11.03 5.40 -14.28
CA MET A 84 11.10 6.85 -14.06
C MET A 84 12.49 7.44 -14.31
N GLY A 85 13.52 6.61 -14.51
CA GLY A 85 14.92 7.04 -14.68
C GLY A 85 15.58 7.59 -13.42
N ARG A 86 14.87 7.62 -12.28
CA ARG A 86 15.35 8.16 -10.99
C ARG A 86 14.82 7.34 -9.83
N LYS A 87 15.48 7.42 -8.68
CA LYS A 87 14.98 6.80 -7.45
C LYS A 87 13.65 7.42 -6.99
N PRO A 88 12.77 6.65 -6.34
CA PRO A 88 11.58 7.18 -5.69
C PRO A 88 11.96 8.15 -4.57
N LYS A 89 11.13 9.16 -4.34
CA LYS A 89 11.23 10.02 -3.16
C LYS A 89 10.57 9.33 -1.96
N ASP A 90 10.81 9.81 -0.75
CA ASP A 90 10.19 9.25 0.47
C ASP A 90 8.66 9.19 0.38
N ILE A 91 8.05 10.23 -0.20
CA ILE A 91 6.59 10.24 -0.42
C ILE A 91 6.12 9.19 -1.43
N ASP A 92 6.94 8.82 -2.41
CA ASP A 92 6.62 7.73 -3.35
C ASP A 92 6.68 6.37 -2.63
N MET A 93 7.71 6.19 -1.79
CA MET A 93 7.89 4.99 -0.98
C MET A 93 6.72 4.80 -0.02
N GLU A 94 6.32 5.86 0.68
CA GLU A 94 5.18 5.81 1.61
C GLU A 94 3.86 5.55 0.88
N THR A 95 3.68 6.18 -0.30
CA THR A 95 2.51 5.93 -1.14
C THR A 95 2.45 4.46 -1.56
N ALA A 96 3.55 3.89 -2.02
CA ALA A 96 3.62 2.49 -2.43
C ALA A 96 3.35 1.53 -1.26
N ARG A 97 3.91 1.83 -0.08
CA ARG A 97 3.70 1.04 1.14
C ARG A 97 2.23 0.98 1.55
N ILE A 98 1.58 2.15 1.72
CA ILE A 98 0.16 2.25 2.10
C ILE A 98 -0.72 1.49 1.10
N ARG A 99 -0.37 1.56 -0.19
CA ARG A 99 -1.09 0.88 -1.25
C ARG A 99 -0.92 -0.64 -1.21
N ALA A 100 0.29 -1.13 -1.00
CA ALA A 100 0.54 -2.56 -0.84
C ALA A 100 -0.23 -3.12 0.36
N GLU A 101 -0.22 -2.42 1.50
CA GLU A 101 -0.98 -2.81 2.69
C GLU A 101 -2.49 -2.86 2.42
N ALA A 102 -3.03 -1.86 1.71
CA ALA A 102 -4.44 -1.82 1.34
C ALA A 102 -4.84 -2.98 0.42
N ILE A 103 -3.99 -3.36 -0.55
CA ILE A 103 -4.24 -4.50 -1.46
C ILE A 103 -4.28 -5.81 -0.66
N VAL A 104 -3.29 -6.04 0.20
CA VAL A 104 -3.22 -7.24 1.04
C VAL A 104 -4.42 -7.32 1.99
N GLN A 105 -4.81 -6.21 2.62
CA GLN A 105 -5.98 -6.19 3.50
C GLN A 105 -7.28 -6.50 2.74
N ARG A 106 -7.46 -5.96 1.53
CA ARG A 106 -8.62 -6.28 0.68
C ARG A 106 -8.68 -7.76 0.34
N ALA A 107 -7.56 -8.35 -0.06
CA ALA A 107 -7.47 -9.78 -0.36
C ALA A 107 -7.85 -10.64 0.87
N ARG A 108 -7.38 -10.27 2.07
CA ARG A 108 -7.75 -10.93 3.33
C ARG A 108 -9.24 -10.80 3.67
N ARG A 109 -9.84 -9.63 3.43
CA ARG A 109 -11.30 -9.45 3.67
C ARG A 109 -12.14 -10.25 2.67
N ALA A 110 -11.71 -10.31 1.41
CA ALA A 110 -12.38 -11.10 0.38
C ALA A 110 -12.38 -12.60 0.68
N THR A 111 -11.29 -13.14 1.27
CA THR A 111 -11.24 -14.55 1.68
C THR A 111 -12.08 -14.82 2.92
N VAL A 112 -12.11 -13.92 3.90
CA VAL A 112 -12.93 -14.06 5.11
C VAL A 112 -14.44 -13.98 4.80
N GLY A 113 -14.84 -13.08 3.90
CA GLY A 113 -16.26 -12.94 3.51
C GLY A 113 -16.82 -14.13 2.72
N LYS A 114 -15.97 -14.99 2.14
CA LYS A 114 -16.38 -16.18 1.38
C LYS A 114 -16.69 -17.40 2.26
N ASN A 115 -16.25 -17.38 3.53
CA ASN A 115 -16.43 -18.48 4.49
C ASN A 115 -17.55 -18.21 5.53
N ARG A 116 -18.41 -17.21 5.29
CA ARG A 116 -19.66 -16.98 6.01
C ARG A 116 -20.84 -17.27 5.09
#